data_AF-A0A953SPE3-F1
#
_entry.id   AF-A0A953SPE3-F1
#
_cell.length_a   1.000
_cell.length_b   1.000
_cell.length_c   1.000
_cell.angle_alpha   90.00
_cell.angle_beta   90.00
_cell.angle_gamma   90.00
#
_symmetry.space_group_name_H-M   'P 1'
#
loop_
_entity.id
_entity.type
_entity.pdbx_description
1 polymer ?
#
loop_
_entity_poly.entity_id
_entity_poly.type
_entity_poly.pdbx_seq_one_letter_code
_entity_poly.pdbx_strand_id
1 'polypeptide(L)'
;MIVNEVYKSYSIEFVITSVTDSKHTAVNSLHYSGNAFDCRTSNIPVNIPREMILNDIKEALGPNFYVLDEKSHFHISYKPIYIK
;
A
#
# COMPACT_ATOMS: atom_id res chain seq x y z
N MET A 1 6.38 -7.90 -7.60
CA MET A 1 5.29 -7.58 -6.64
C MET A 1 4.29 -6.69 -7.35
N ILE A 2 2.98 -6.90 -7.21
CA ILE A 2 1.95 -6.20 -8.01
C ILE A 2 2.03 -4.67 -7.85
N VAL A 3 2.12 -4.16 -6.62
CA VAL A 3 2.19 -2.70 -6.36
C VAL A 3 3.41 -2.04 -7.03
N ASN A 4 4.53 -2.76 -7.14
CA ASN A 4 5.71 -2.26 -7.85
C ASN A 4 5.45 -2.08 -9.35
N GLU A 5 4.64 -2.94 -9.98
CA GLU A 5 4.29 -2.78 -11.39
C GLU A 5 3.35 -1.59 -11.62
N VAL A 6 2.48 -1.29 -10.66
CA VAL A 6 1.69 -0.04 -10.68
C VAL A 6 2.61 1.18 -10.56
N TYR A 7 3.51 1.24 -9.59
CA TYR A 7 4.44 2.37 -9.47
C TYR A 7 5.29 2.58 -10.74
N LYS A 8 5.76 1.48 -11.35
CA LYS A 8 6.51 1.52 -12.62
C LYS A 8 5.70 2.09 -13.79
N SER A 9 4.38 1.84 -13.88
CA SER A 9 3.57 2.40 -14.97
C SER A 9 3.51 3.93 -14.93
N TYR A 10 3.70 4.52 -13.75
CA TYR A 10 3.84 5.96 -13.54
C TYR A 10 5.28 6.46 -13.61
N SER A 11 6.27 5.60 -13.92
CA SER A 11 7.71 5.90 -13.88
C SER A 11 8.21 6.35 -12.50
N ILE A 12 7.63 5.79 -11.42
CA ILE A 12 7.98 6.10 -10.03
C ILE A 12 8.71 4.90 -9.41
N GLU A 13 9.79 5.15 -8.68
CA GLU A 13 10.47 4.12 -7.92
C GLU A 13 9.58 3.60 -6.77
N PHE A 14 9.40 2.29 -6.69
CA PHE A 14 8.69 1.66 -5.59
C PHE A 14 9.61 1.47 -4.38
N VAL A 15 9.25 2.05 -3.23
CA VAL A 15 10.02 1.96 -1.99
C VAL A 15 9.12 1.52 -0.84
N ILE A 16 9.44 0.38 -0.25
CA ILE A 16 8.84 -0.08 1.01
C ILE A 16 9.49 0.70 2.16
N THR A 17 8.67 1.28 3.04
CA THR A 17 9.14 2.05 4.18
C THR A 17 8.98 1.32 5.51
N SER A 18 8.04 0.39 5.61
CA SER A 18 7.83 -0.42 6.82
C SER A 18 7.15 -1.76 6.49
N VAL A 19 7.47 -2.82 7.24
CA VAL A 19 6.85 -4.15 7.14
C VAL A 19 6.48 -4.69 8.52
N THR A 20 7.43 -5.22 9.29
CA THR A 20 7.21 -5.73 10.67
C THR A 20 7.95 -4.89 11.72
N ASP A 21 8.56 -3.79 11.30
CA ASP A 21 9.30 -2.87 12.14
C ASP A 21 8.38 -1.84 12.82
N SER A 22 8.99 -0.95 13.62
CA SER A 22 8.32 0.23 14.19
C SER A 22 7.14 -0.08 15.14
N LYS A 23 6.58 0.98 15.73
CA LYS A 23 5.35 0.89 16.53
C LYS A 23 4.18 1.37 15.68
N HIS A 24 3.17 0.51 15.51
CA HIS A 24 1.92 0.86 14.85
C HIS A 24 0.83 1.16 15.89
N THR A 25 0.00 2.16 15.60
CA THR A 25 -0.99 2.72 16.53
C THR A 25 -2.01 1.70 17.02
N ALA A 26 -2.46 0.79 16.14
CA ALA A 26 -3.42 -0.24 16.48
C ALA A 26 -2.71 -1.47 17.08
N VAL A 27 -3.18 -1.92 18.24
CA VAL A 27 -2.66 -3.14 18.92
C VAL A 27 -2.75 -4.37 18.01
N ASN A 28 -3.78 -4.44 17.17
CA ASN A 28 -4.02 -5.51 16.20
C ASN A 28 -3.57 -5.13 14.77
N SER A 29 -2.59 -4.25 14.64
CA SER A 29 -2.02 -3.90 13.33
C SER A 29 -1.50 -5.15 12.60
N LEU A 30 -1.81 -5.26 11.31
CA LEU A 30 -1.39 -6.41 10.49
C LEU A 30 0.11 -6.41 10.20
N HIS A 31 0.81 -5.28 10.39
CA HIS A 31 2.27 -5.21 10.36
C HIS A 31 2.92 -6.16 11.38
N TYR A 32 2.35 -6.29 12.58
CA TYR A 32 2.88 -7.18 13.63
C TYR A 32 2.83 -8.67 13.25
N SER A 33 2.04 -9.01 12.22
CA SER A 33 1.91 -10.37 11.70
C SER A 33 2.57 -10.57 10.33
N GLY A 34 3.22 -9.55 9.78
CA GLY A 34 3.79 -9.58 8.42
C GLY A 34 2.75 -9.55 7.30
N ASN A 35 1.49 -9.22 7.61
CA ASN A 35 0.39 -9.14 6.64
C ASN A 35 0.11 -7.71 6.17
N ALA A 36 1.02 -6.77 6.44
CA ALA A 36 0.94 -5.40 5.93
C ALA A 36 2.32 -4.84 5.60
N PHE A 37 2.33 -3.84 4.73
CA PHE A 37 3.50 -3.03 4.44
C PHE A 37 3.08 -1.61 4.06
N ASP A 38 4.00 -0.68 4.26
CA ASP A 38 3.85 0.72 3.87
C ASP A 38 4.78 1.03 2.70
N CYS A 39 4.32 1.83 1.75
CA CYS A 39 5.15 2.31 0.65
C CYS A 39 5.12 3.82 0.46
N ARG A 40 6.27 4.37 0.04
CA ARG A 40 6.52 5.81 -0.07
C ARG A 40 5.58 6.49 -1.07
N THR A 41 5.13 7.68 -0.70
CA THR A 41 4.38 8.58 -1.62
C THR A 41 5.07 9.93 -1.84
N SER A 42 6.12 10.24 -1.09
CA SER A 42 6.85 11.52 -1.22
C SER A 42 7.65 11.67 -2.51
N ASN A 43 7.90 10.57 -3.24
CA ASN A 43 8.53 10.59 -4.56
C ASN A 43 7.51 10.59 -5.72
N ILE A 44 6.21 10.67 -5.41
CA ILE A 44 5.18 10.85 -6.44
C ILE A 44 5.25 12.28 -6.96
N PRO A 45 5.42 12.50 -8.28
CA PRO A 45 5.43 13.82 -8.88
C PRO A 45 4.14 14.60 -8.59
N VAL A 46 4.25 15.91 -8.35
CA VAL A 46 3.12 16.79 -7.98
C VAL A 46 2.00 16.80 -9.04
N ASN A 47 2.34 16.55 -10.31
CA ASN A 47 1.38 16.50 -11.41
C ASN A 47 0.63 15.16 -11.52
N ILE A 48 0.97 14.16 -10.70
CA ILE A 48 0.30 12.85 -10.68
C ILE A 48 -0.54 12.77 -9.40
N PRO A 49 -1.89 12.77 -9.51
CA PRO A 49 -2.74 12.61 -8.34
C PRO A 49 -2.50 11.25 -7.66
N ARG A 50 -2.21 11.27 -6.37
CA ARG A 50 -2.02 10.06 -5.55
C ARG A 50 -3.20 9.09 -5.62
N GLU A 51 -4.41 9.63 -5.73
CA GLU A 51 -5.64 8.86 -5.83
C GLU A 51 -5.66 7.93 -7.05
N MET A 52 -5.06 8.34 -8.18
CA MET A 52 -4.98 7.48 -9.37
C MET A 52 -4.13 6.24 -9.08
N ILE A 53 -2.94 6.44 -8.52
CA ILE A 53 -2.03 5.34 -8.14
C ILE A 53 -2.71 4.45 -7.09
N LEU A 54 -3.38 5.05 -6.10
CA LEU A 54 -4.11 4.31 -5.06
C LEU A 54 -5.22 3.41 -5.65
N ASN A 55 -5.97 3.91 -6.62
CA ASN A 55 -7.04 3.17 -7.28
C ASN A 55 -6.50 2.03 -8.15
N ASP A 56 -5.44 2.29 -8.92
CA ASP A 56 -4.78 1.25 -9.72
C ASP A 56 -4.19 0.14 -8.83
N ILE A 57 -3.66 0.48 -7.66
CA ILE A 57 -3.20 -0.51 -6.67
C ILE A 57 -4.37 -1.36 -6.18
N LYS A 58 -5.51 -0.74 -5.83
CA LYS A 58 -6.70 -1.45 -5.36
C LYS A 58 -7.22 -2.42 -6.42
N GLU A 59 -7.31 -1.96 -7.67
CA GLU A 59 -7.75 -2.80 -8.78
C GLU A 59 -6.79 -3.97 -9.03
N ALA A 60 -5.49 -3.71 -9.08
CA ALA A 60 -4.50 -4.72 -9.39
C ALA A 60 -4.33 -5.79 -8.28
N LEU A 61 -4.47 -5.41 -7.01
CA LEU A 61 -4.41 -6.35 -5.88
C LEU A 61 -5.72 -7.13 -5.70
N GLY A 62 -6.84 -6.52 -6.06
CA GLY A 62 -8.15 -7.11 -5.88
C GLY A 62 -8.65 -7.07 -4.43
N PRO A 63 -9.80 -7.74 -4.17
CA PRO A 63 -10.62 -7.46 -2.99
C PRO A 63 -10.10 -8.06 -1.69
N ASN A 64 -9.09 -8.95 -1.74
CA ASN A 64 -8.45 -9.52 -0.55
C ASN A 64 -7.43 -8.56 0.09
N PHE A 65 -7.26 -7.35 -0.43
CA PHE A 65 -6.34 -6.36 0.09
C PHE A 65 -7.07 -5.09 0.50
N TYR A 66 -6.68 -4.56 1.65
CA TYR A 66 -7.09 -3.25 2.10
C TYR A 66 -5.95 -2.26 1.83
N VAL A 67 -6.25 -1.20 1.08
CA VAL A 67 -5.29 -0.21 0.61
C VAL A 67 -5.78 1.17 1.04
N LEU A 68 -4.96 1.90 1.78
CA LEU A 68 -5.28 3.20 2.38
C LEU A 68 -4.20 4.24 2.08
N ASP A 69 -4.60 5.49 1.83
CA ASP A 69 -3.68 6.63 1.77
C ASP A 69 -3.56 7.29 3.15
N GLU A 70 -2.40 7.14 3.79
CA GLU A 70 -2.09 7.69 5.12
C GLU A 70 -1.26 8.98 5.07
N LYS A 71 -1.48 9.84 4.06
CA LYS A 71 -0.79 11.14 3.85
C LYS A 71 0.71 11.06 3.61
N SER A 72 1.50 10.33 4.39
CA SER A 72 2.96 10.19 4.20
C SER A 72 3.35 8.95 3.39
N HIS A 73 2.44 7.98 3.28
CA HIS A 73 2.65 6.70 2.61
C HIS A 73 1.30 6.10 2.17
N PHE A 74 1.35 5.05 1.37
CA PHE A 74 0.22 4.14 1.20
C PHE A 74 0.42 2.94 2.10
N HIS A 75 -0.62 2.57 2.83
CA HIS A 75 -0.67 1.39 3.68
C HIS A 75 -1.41 0.27 2.96
N ILE A 76 -0.80 -0.90 2.84
CA ILE A 76 -1.37 -2.08 2.19
C ILE A 76 -1.42 -3.21 3.22
N SER A 77 -2.57 -3.86 3.37
CA SER A 77 -2.70 -5.04 4.23
C SER A 77 -3.54 -6.15 3.59
N TYR A 78 -3.15 -7.39 3.80
CA TYR A 78 -3.90 -8.57 3.36
C TYR A 78 -5.08 -8.83 4.29
N LYS A 79 -6.29 -8.74 3.76
CA LYS A 79 -7.57 -8.97 4.45
C LYS A 79 -8.43 -9.89 3.59
N PRO A 80 -8.25 -11.22 3.67
CA PRO A 80 -8.97 -12.16 2.84
C PRO A 80 -10.48 -12.06 3.05
N ILE A 81 -11.23 -12.04 1.94
CA ILE A 81 -12.68 -12.15 1.96
C ILE A 81 -13.04 -13.63 1.93
N TYR A 82 -13.74 -14.09 2.96
CA TYR A 82 -14.28 -15.45 3.02
C TYR A 82 -15.72 -15.43 2.53
N ILE A 83 -15.99 -16.13 1.43
CA ILE A 83 -17.35 -16.38 0.94
C ILE A 83 -17.82 -17.68 1.61
N LYS A 84 -18.99 -17.62 2.25
CA LYS A 84 -19.64 -18.78 2.88
C LYS A 84 -20.36 -19.66 1.87
#